data_AF-A0A815MN72-F1
#
_entry.id   AF-A0A815MN72-F1
#
_cell.length_a   1.000
_cell.length_b   1.000
_cell.length_c   1.000
_cell.angle_alpha   90.00
_cell.angle_beta   90.00
_cell.angle_gamma   90.00
#
_symmetry.space_group_name_H-M   'P 1'
#
loop_
_entity.id
_entity.type
_entity.pdbx_description
1 polymer ?
#
loop_
_entity_poly.entity_id
_entity_poly.type
_entity_poly.pdbx_seq_one_letter_code
_entity_poly.pdbx_strand_id
1 'polypeptide(L)'
;MFSLNTKSTTNTNKTNMSSLTIPPTIVNSTQPEIEQFTLFVNKLIQADQFHQGYIRSCVRGNRNTDIVFYNIEGNYRFCPRKGTHHQRNTIAILIDTKELTYTIRCKDIDCDNRSLIWKMIDE
;
A
#
# COMPACT_ATOMS: atom_id res chain seq x y z
N MET A 1 -74.46 -4.35 5.20
CA MET A 1 -73.44 -3.62 4.41
C MET A 1 -72.15 -3.65 5.20
N PHE A 2 -71.10 -4.20 4.59
CA PHE A 2 -69.86 -4.60 5.26
C PHE A 2 -68.88 -3.43 5.36
N SER A 3 -68.29 -3.25 6.53
CA SER A 3 -67.09 -2.44 6.75
C SER A 3 -65.88 -3.13 6.15
N LEU A 4 -65.04 -2.39 5.40
CA LEU A 4 -63.66 -2.78 5.15
C LEU A 4 -62.74 -1.58 5.38
N ASN A 5 -61.75 -1.87 6.20
CA ASN A 5 -60.76 -1.04 6.83
C ASN A 5 -59.45 -1.29 6.08
N THR A 6 -58.74 -0.26 5.60
CA THR A 6 -57.32 -0.40 5.24
C THR A 6 -56.58 0.90 5.53
N LYS A 7 -56.02 0.98 6.74
CA LYS A 7 -54.94 1.92 7.09
C LYS A 7 -53.66 1.41 6.43
N SER A 8 -53.02 2.29 5.66
CA SER A 8 -51.64 2.11 5.19
C SER A 8 -50.70 2.32 6.37
N THR A 9 -49.98 1.27 6.76
CA THR A 9 -48.94 1.34 7.80
C THR A 9 -47.59 1.21 7.10
N THR A 10 -46.90 2.32 6.89
CA THR A 10 -45.50 2.35 6.49
C THR A 10 -44.65 1.77 7.62
N ASN A 11 -44.14 0.56 7.42
CA ASN A 11 -43.13 -0.06 8.27
C ASN A 11 -41.77 0.57 7.98
N THR A 12 -41.35 1.51 8.83
CA THR A 12 -39.99 2.04 8.86
C THR A 12 -39.10 1.04 9.60
N ASN A 13 -38.67 -0.02 8.91
CA ASN A 13 -37.63 -0.90 9.44
C ASN A 13 -36.29 -0.17 9.40
N LYS A 14 -35.93 0.42 10.55
CA LYS A 14 -34.57 0.81 10.91
C LYS A 14 -33.70 -0.45 10.89
N THR A 15 -33.07 -0.75 9.76
CA THR A 15 -31.90 -1.63 9.76
C THR A 15 -30.73 -0.84 10.32
N ASN A 16 -30.45 -1.13 11.59
CA ASN A 16 -29.22 -0.76 12.29
C ASN A 16 -28.03 -0.98 11.36
N MET A 17 -27.37 0.12 10.96
CA MET A 17 -25.99 0.05 10.51
C MET A 17 -25.19 -0.41 11.73
N SER A 18 -25.00 -1.72 11.85
CA SER A 18 -23.86 -2.23 12.60
C SER A 18 -22.63 -1.70 11.88
N SER A 19 -22.06 -0.62 12.41
CA SER A 19 -20.73 -0.19 12.06
C SER A 19 -19.85 -1.43 12.19
N LEU A 20 -19.32 -1.89 11.07
CA LEU A 20 -18.26 -2.89 11.07
C LEU A 20 -17.09 -2.20 11.79
N THR A 21 -17.01 -2.42 13.10
CA THR A 21 -15.87 -2.00 13.90
C THR A 21 -14.72 -2.86 13.40
N ILE A 22 -13.99 -2.37 12.40
CA ILE A 22 -12.72 -2.93 12.02
C ILE A 22 -11.89 -2.87 13.30
N PRO A 23 -11.51 -4.02 13.91
CA PRO A 23 -10.59 -3.95 15.02
C PRO A 23 -9.35 -3.24 14.49
N PRO A 24 -8.83 -2.19 15.15
CA PRO A 24 -7.49 -1.72 14.88
C PRO A 24 -6.57 -2.79 15.46
N THR A 25 -6.54 -3.97 14.83
CA THR A 25 -5.35 -4.79 14.88
C THR A 25 -4.36 -4.05 13.97
N ILE A 26 -3.83 -2.95 14.52
CA ILE A 26 -2.46 -2.55 14.29
C ILE A 26 -1.70 -3.80 14.68
N VAL A 27 -1.46 -4.67 13.70
CA VAL A 27 -0.47 -5.71 13.85
C VAL A 27 0.83 -4.92 13.90
N ASN A 28 1.18 -4.46 15.11
CA ASN A 28 2.53 -4.17 15.53
C ASN A 28 3.28 -5.50 15.49
N SER A 29 3.45 -6.02 14.29
CA SER A 29 4.53 -6.92 13.95
C SER A 29 5.68 -6.00 13.58
N THR A 30 6.24 -5.30 14.58
CA THR A 30 7.63 -4.85 14.52
C THR A 30 8.48 -6.12 14.52
N GLN A 31 8.48 -6.82 13.38
CA GLN A 31 9.45 -7.84 13.06
C GLN A 31 10.76 -7.05 12.89
N PRO A 32 11.76 -7.25 13.76
CA PRO A 32 13.01 -6.50 13.70
C PRO A 32 13.67 -6.59 12.30
N GLU A 33 13.44 -7.69 11.59
CA GLU A 33 13.87 -7.90 10.19
C GLU A 33 13.26 -6.90 9.19
N ILE A 34 12.11 -6.31 9.46
CA ILE A 34 11.47 -5.30 8.59
C ILE A 34 11.96 -3.88 8.94
N GLU A 35 12.29 -3.64 10.21
CA GLU A 35 12.77 -2.33 10.66
C GLU A 35 14.11 -1.97 10.02
N GLN A 36 15.03 -2.93 9.86
CA GLN A 36 16.32 -2.70 9.19
C GLN A 36 16.15 -2.15 7.76
N PHE A 37 15.17 -2.68 7.01
CA PHE A 37 14.90 -2.23 5.64
C PHE A 37 14.18 -0.89 5.58
N THR A 38 13.50 -0.49 6.65
CA THR A 38 12.82 0.81 6.73
C THR A 38 13.84 1.96 6.64
N LEU A 39 15.01 1.80 7.25
CA LEU A 39 16.11 2.78 7.13
C LEU A 39 16.63 2.86 5.70
N PHE A 40 16.83 1.73 5.03
CA PHE A 40 17.23 1.66 3.63
C PHE A 40 16.21 2.37 2.72
N VAL A 41 14.92 2.05 2.85
CA VAL A 41 13.85 2.67 2.05
C VAL A 41 13.79 4.18 2.28
N ASN A 42 13.93 4.63 3.52
CA ASN A 42 13.98 6.06 3.83
C ASN A 42 15.18 6.74 3.16
N LYS A 43 16.39 6.16 3.22
CA LYS A 43 17.55 6.70 2.50
C LYS A 43 17.29 6.77 0.98
N LEU A 44 16.69 5.73 0.40
CA LEU A 44 16.42 5.64 -1.03
C LEU A 44 15.46 6.74 -1.50
N ILE A 45 14.36 6.99 -0.77
CA ILE A 45 13.36 8.00 -1.16
C ILE A 45 13.79 9.43 -0.81
N GLN A 46 14.73 9.61 0.12
CA GLN A 46 15.30 10.91 0.50
C GLN A 46 16.55 11.27 -0.32
N ALA A 47 17.14 10.33 -1.05
CA ALA A 47 18.22 10.61 -1.99
C ALA A 47 17.79 11.57 -3.11
N ASP A 48 16.49 11.61 -3.43
CA ASP A 48 15.89 12.61 -4.30
C ASP A 48 15.60 13.90 -3.52
N GLN A 49 16.50 14.87 -3.63
CA GLN A 49 16.44 16.13 -2.89
C GLN A 49 15.22 17.00 -3.26
N PHE A 50 14.64 16.80 -4.45
CA PHE A 50 13.53 17.63 -4.96
C PHE A 50 12.17 16.95 -4.81
N HIS A 51 12.14 15.62 -4.81
CA HIS A 51 10.91 14.83 -4.78
C HIS A 51 10.90 13.90 -3.56
N GLN A 52 10.88 14.50 -2.38
CA GLN A 52 10.86 13.75 -1.13
C GLN A 52 9.53 13.01 -0.94
N GLY A 53 9.64 11.77 -0.50
CA GLY A 53 8.50 10.93 -0.13
C GLY A 53 8.63 10.40 1.29
N TYR A 54 7.59 9.69 1.73
CA TYR A 54 7.60 8.97 2.99
C TYR A 54 6.94 7.60 2.82
N ILE A 55 7.26 6.68 3.72
CA ILE A 55 6.63 5.37 3.79
C ILE A 55 5.23 5.57 4.38
N ARG A 56 4.19 5.33 3.59
CA ARG A 56 2.79 5.39 4.05
C ARG A 56 2.39 4.11 4.77
N SER A 57 2.79 2.97 4.21
CA SER A 57 2.51 1.67 4.80
C SER A 57 3.56 0.65 4.37
N CYS A 58 3.77 -0.32 5.26
CA CYS A 58 4.60 -1.48 5.02
C CYS A 58 3.72 -2.72 5.21
N VAL A 59 3.64 -3.58 4.19
CA VAL A 59 2.88 -4.83 4.25
C VAL A 59 3.76 -5.97 3.78
N ARG A 60 3.81 -7.05 4.56
CA ARG A 60 4.42 -8.30 4.10
C ARG A 60 3.54 -8.88 2.99
N GLY A 61 4.16 -9.48 1.99
CA GLY A 61 3.49 -10.26 0.97
C GLY A 61 2.76 -11.45 1.59
N ASN A 62 2.31 -12.36 0.72
CA ASN A 62 1.68 -13.58 1.20
C ASN A 62 2.62 -14.34 2.16
N ARG A 63 2.09 -15.17 3.07
CA ARG A 63 2.87 -15.88 4.10
C ARG A 63 4.02 -16.73 3.54
N ASN A 64 3.95 -17.08 2.25
CA ASN A 64 4.94 -17.90 1.55
C ASN A 64 5.94 -17.07 0.72
N THR A 65 5.90 -15.74 0.81
CA THR A 65 6.82 -14.86 0.10
C THR A 65 7.66 -14.07 1.11
N ASP A 66 8.97 -14.08 0.93
CA ASP A 66 9.92 -13.23 1.66
C ASP A 66 9.93 -11.79 1.12
N ILE A 67 8.79 -11.34 0.59
CA ILE A 67 8.65 -10.04 -0.06
C ILE A 67 7.93 -9.09 0.88
N VAL A 68 8.47 -7.89 1.06
CA VAL A 68 7.86 -6.79 1.81
C VAL A 68 7.58 -5.64 0.85
N PHE A 69 6.38 -5.06 0.96
CA PHE A 69 5.92 -3.96 0.13
C PHE A 69 5.86 -2.68 0.95
N TYR A 70 6.64 -1.70 0.53
CA TYR A 70 6.61 -0.33 1.03
C TYR A 70 5.82 0.53 0.05
N ASN A 71 4.63 0.96 0.45
CA ASN A 71 3.86 1.93 -0.32
C ASN A 71 4.38 3.33 0.02
N ILE A 72 4.81 4.06 -1.01
CA ILE A 72 5.40 5.39 -0.86
C ILE A 72 4.34 6.44 -1.17
N GLU A 73 4.32 7.49 -0.37
CA GLU A 73 3.48 8.67 -0.57
C GLU A 73 4.34 9.94 -0.55
N GLY A 74 3.72 11.12 -0.73
CA GLY A 74 4.42 12.37 -0.95
C GLY A 74 4.84 12.54 -2.42
N ASN A 75 5.92 13.29 -2.64
CA ASN A 75 6.34 13.70 -3.99
C ASN A 75 7.27 12.69 -4.66
N TYR A 76 7.76 11.67 -3.96
CA TYR A 76 8.61 10.63 -4.54
C TYR A 76 7.85 9.85 -5.61
N ARG A 77 8.25 10.07 -6.87
CA ARG A 77 7.57 9.55 -8.07
C ARG A 77 8.55 9.14 -9.16
N PHE A 78 9.80 8.87 -8.78
CA PHE A 78 10.84 8.45 -9.69
C PHE A 78 10.56 7.04 -10.22
N CYS A 79 10.63 6.88 -11.54
CA CYS A 79 10.54 5.59 -12.19
C CYS A 79 11.91 5.21 -12.75
N PRO A 80 12.60 4.20 -12.18
CA PRO A 80 13.92 3.80 -12.67
C PRO A 80 13.88 3.28 -14.10
N ARG A 81 12.70 2.87 -14.59
CA ARG A 81 12.50 2.39 -15.95
C ARG A 81 12.51 3.53 -16.97
N LYS A 82 11.74 4.60 -16.71
CA LYS A 82 11.72 5.78 -17.60
C LYS A 82 12.94 6.67 -17.36
N GLY A 83 13.62 6.52 -16.22
CA GLY A 83 14.69 7.41 -15.79
C GLY A 83 14.19 8.80 -15.42
N THR A 84 12.87 8.95 -15.20
CA THR A 84 12.19 10.24 -14.99
C THR A 84 11.08 10.11 -13.95
N HIS A 85 10.58 11.27 -13.51
CA HIS A 85 9.47 11.39 -12.57
C HIS A 85 8.12 11.31 -13.28
N HIS A 86 7.20 10.52 -12.73
CA HIS A 86 5.80 10.54 -13.16
C HIS A 86 5.10 11.80 -12.66
N GLN A 87 3.94 12.14 -13.23
CA GLN A 87 3.12 13.24 -12.70
C GLN A 87 2.44 12.88 -11.37
N ARG A 88 2.09 11.60 -11.19
CA ARG A 88 1.42 11.07 -10.00
C ARG A 88 2.34 10.12 -9.24
N ASN A 89 2.19 10.07 -7.92
CA ASN A 89 2.86 9.07 -7.12
C ASN A 89 2.17 7.71 -7.30
N THR A 90 2.84 6.84 -8.05
CA THR A 90 2.40 5.47 -8.31
C THR A 90 3.46 4.47 -7.86
N ILE A 91 4.35 4.87 -6.94
CA ILE A 91 5.56 4.11 -6.62
C ILE A 91 5.34 3.21 -5.39
N ALA A 92 5.77 1.96 -5.52
CA ALA A 92 5.96 1.04 -4.41
C ALA A 92 7.38 0.47 -4.46
N ILE A 93 8.01 0.32 -3.30
CA ILE A 93 9.31 -0.34 -3.18
C ILE A 93 9.05 -1.75 -2.64
N LEU A 94 9.57 -2.75 -3.33
CA LEU A 94 9.47 -4.15 -2.94
C LEU A 94 10.86 -4.60 -2.50
N ILE A 95 10.94 -5.31 -1.39
CA ILE A 95 12.17 -5.87 -0.85
C ILE A 95 11.99 -7.38 -0.72
N ASP A 96 12.91 -8.14 -1.29
CA ASP A 96 13.08 -9.56 -1.00
C ASP A 96 14.05 -9.68 0.17
N THR A 97 13.53 -10.05 1.34
CA THR A 97 14.30 -10.11 2.58
C THR A 97 15.25 -11.30 2.62
N LYS A 98 15.02 -12.32 1.79
CA LYS A 98 15.85 -13.52 1.73
C LYS A 98 17.05 -13.31 0.82
N GLU A 99 16.82 -12.78 -0.38
CA GLU A 99 17.87 -12.54 -1.37
C GLU A 99 18.58 -11.19 -1.16
N LEU A 100 18.14 -10.39 -0.19
CA LEU A 100 18.61 -9.02 0.08
C LEU A 100 18.60 -8.14 -1.18
N THR A 101 17.49 -8.20 -1.91
CA THR A 101 17.28 -7.40 -3.12
C THR A 101 16.08 -6.49 -2.99
N TYR A 102 16.06 -5.41 -3.79
CA TYR A 102 14.92 -4.52 -3.90
C TYR A 102 14.58 -4.20 -5.34
N THR A 103 13.33 -3.82 -5.59
CA THR A 103 12.88 -3.26 -6.86
C THR A 103 11.90 -2.12 -6.60
N ILE A 104 11.89 -1.13 -7.49
CA ILE A 104 10.92 -0.04 -7.47
C ILE A 104 9.86 -0.36 -8.51
N ARG A 105 8.64 -0.64 -8.07
CA ARG A 105 7.48 -0.86 -8.93
C ARG A 105 6.73 0.44 -9.14
N CYS A 106 6.58 0.83 -10.40
CA CYS A 106 5.65 1.88 -10.80
C CYS A 106 4.31 1.25 -11.20
N LYS A 107 3.21 1.73 -10.61
CA LYS A 107 1.83 1.30 -10.87
C LYS A 107 1.14 2.14 -11.96
N ASP A 108 1.89 3.02 -12.63
CA ASP A 108 1.39 3.78 -13.78
C ASP A 108 1.12 2.83 -14.95
N ILE A 109 0.01 3.02 -15.68
CA ILE A 109 -0.43 2.14 -16.76
C ILE A 109 0.61 1.99 -17.87
N ASP A 110 1.42 3.02 -18.12
CA ASP A 110 2.50 2.99 -19.12
C ASP A 110 3.69 2.12 -18.67
N CYS A 111 3.76 1.84 -17.37
CA CYS A 111 4.84 1.11 -16.72
C CYS A 111 4.41 -0.29 -16.23
N ASP A 112 3.11 -0.52 -16.07
CA ASP A 112 2.54 -1.77 -15.58
C ASP A 112 2.73 -2.91 -16.63
N ASN A 113 2.69 -4.17 -16.18
CA ASN A 113 2.86 -5.38 -17.01
C ASN A 113 4.26 -5.66 -17.59
N ARG A 114 5.34 -5.14 -17.01
CA ARG A 114 6.69 -5.52 -17.42
C ARG A 114 7.53 -6.04 -16.26
N SER A 115 8.51 -6.88 -16.59
CA SER A 115 9.37 -7.56 -15.61
C SER A 115 10.03 -6.57 -14.64
N LEU A 116 10.07 -6.95 -13.37
CA LEU A 116 10.74 -6.21 -12.31
C LEU A 116 12.25 -6.35 -12.46
N ILE A 117 12.99 -5.27 -12.14
CA ILE A 117 14.45 -5.25 -12.15
C ILE A 117 14.89 -5.18 -10.70
N TRP A 118 15.39 -6.30 -10.20
CA TRP A 118 15.90 -6.43 -8.84
C TRP A 118 17.35 -5.92 -8.76
N LYS A 119 17.65 -5.23 -7.67
CA LYS A 119 18.97 -4.69 -7.34
C LYS A 119 19.38 -5.18 -5.96
N MET A 120 20.67 -5.42 -5.75
CA MET A 120 21.19 -5.75 -4.43
C MET A 120 21.00 -4.57 -3.48
N ILE A 121 20.72 -4.88 -2.21
CA ILE A 121 20.81 -3.93 -1.11
C ILE A 121 22.27 -3.98 -0.64
N ASP A 122 23.05 -2.96 -0.98
CA ASP A 122 24.43 -2.84 -0.50
C ASP A 122 24.37 -2.40 0.99
N GLU A 123 25.07 -3.14 1.87
CA GLU A 123 25.18 -2.84 3.31
C GLU A 123 25.88 -1.51 3.61
#